data_AF-A0A7J3C8J7-F1
#
_entry.id   AF-A0A7J3C8J7-F1
#
_cell.length_a   1.000
_cell.length_b   1.000
_cell.length_c   1.000
_cell.angle_alpha   90.00
_cell.angle_beta   90.00
_cell.angle_gamma   90.00
#
_symmetry.space_group_name_H-M   'P 1'
#
loop_
_entity.id
_entity.type
_entity.pdbx_description
1 polymer ?
#
loop_
_entity_poly.entity_id
_entity_poly.type
_entity_poly.pdbx_seq_one_letter_code
_entity_poly.pdbx_strand_id
1 'polypeptide(L)' 'MNSIVQRAFDIVAGVSALIIAILWVPIAMGYFSKDLDRKADARERTKDALIGTIIFVMAVSGVLYAVIHYIVVG' A
#
# COMPACT_ATOMS: atom_id res chain seq x y z
N MET A 1 -1.03 19.48 -18.34
CA MET A 1 -0.73 18.14 -17.77
C MET A 1 -1.41 17.09 -18.64
N ASN A 2 -0.67 16.11 -19.11
CA ASN A 2 -1.14 15.12 -20.09
C ASN A 2 -2.25 14.24 -19.47
N SER A 3 -3.49 14.30 -19.97
CA SER A 3 -4.65 13.62 -19.36
C SER A 3 -4.48 12.09 -19.24
N ILE A 4 -3.65 11.49 -20.09
CA ILE A 4 -3.32 10.06 -20.04
C ILE A 4 -2.51 9.72 -18.78
N VAL A 5 -1.55 10.57 -18.42
CA VAL A 5 -0.71 10.39 -17.23
C VAL A 5 -1.56 10.50 -15.96
N GLN A 6 -2.51 11.44 -15.94
CA GLN A 6 -3.42 11.61 -14.81
C GLN A 6 -4.30 10.37 -14.60
N ARG A 7 -4.89 9.83 -15.69
CA ARG A 7 -5.69 8.60 -15.61
C ARG A 7 -4.88 7.39 -15.17
N ALA A 8 -3.64 7.24 -15.64
CA ALA A 8 -2.76 6.18 -15.18
C ALA A 8 -2.47 6.30 -13.68
N PHE A 9 -2.25 7.52 -13.19
CA PHE A 9 -2.05 7.79 -11.77
C PHE A 9 -3.29 7.44 -10.94
N ASP A 10 -4.49 7.82 -11.38
CA ASP A 10 -5.75 7.52 -10.69
C ASP A 10 -6.00 6.00 -10.58
N ILE A 11 -5.72 5.25 -11.65
CA ILE A 11 -5.87 3.79 -11.66
C ILE A 11 -4.87 3.15 -10.69
N VAL A 12 -3.59 3.56 -10.76
CA VAL A 12 -2.56 3.01 -9.87
C VAL A 12 -2.89 3.35 -8.42
N ALA A 13 -3.25 4.60 -8.12
CA ALA A 13 -3.64 5.03 -6.78
C ALA A 13 -4.85 4.24 -6.25
N GLY A 14 -5.87 4.00 -7.10
CA GLY A 14 -7.04 3.22 -6.74
C GLY A 14 -6.72 1.76 -6.42
N VAL A 15 -5.90 1.10 -7.26
CA VAL A 15 -5.49 -0.30 -7.04
C VAL A 15 -4.59 -0.42 -5.81
N SER A 16 -3.64 0.51 -5.62
CA SER A 16 -2.78 0.56 -4.45
C SER A 16 -3.58 0.74 -3.15
N ALA A 17 -4.59 1.63 -3.15
CA ALA A 17 -5.46 1.83 -1.99
C ALA A 17 -6.24 0.56 -1.61
N LEU A 18 -6.73 -0.18 -2.61
CA LEU A 18 -7.41 -1.47 -2.40
C LEU A 18 -6.50 -2.53 -1.78
N ILE A 19 -5.27 -2.66 -2.28
CA ILE A 19 -4.28 -3.62 -1.76
C ILE A 19 -3.92 -3.28 -0.32
N ILE A 20 -3.68 -2.00 -0.02
CA ILE A 20 -3.37 -1.53 1.34
C ILE A 20 -4.57 -1.78 2.26
N ALA A 21 -5.80 -1.51 1.82
CA ALA A 21 -6.99 -1.76 2.62
C ALA A 21 -7.11 -3.25 3.02
N ILE A 22 -6.91 -4.17 2.07
CA ILE A 22 -6.94 -5.62 2.34
C ILE A 22 -5.84 -6.03 3.32
N LEU A 23 -4.64 -5.46 3.17
CA LEU A 23 -3.51 -5.74 4.05
C LEU A 23 -3.79 -5.35 5.52
N TRP A 24 -4.60 -4.31 5.73
CA TRP A 24 -4.96 -3.83 7.07
C TRP A 24 -6.14 -4.56 7.72
N VAL A 25 -6.93 -5.33 6.97
CA VAL A 25 -8.06 -6.13 7.49
C VAL A 25 -7.66 -7.05 8.66
N PRO A 26 -6.61 -7.90 8.58
CA PRO A 26 -6.23 -8.78 9.69
C PRO A 26 -5.73 -8.00 10.93
N ILE A 27 -5.11 -6.85 10.73
CA ILE A 27 -4.63 -5.99 11.82
C ILE A 27 -5.83 -5.42 12.58
N ALA A 28 -6.82 -4.91 11.86
CA ALA A 28 -8.05 -4.37 12.46
C ALA A 28 -8.77 -5.45 13.28
N MET A 29 -8.91 -6.67 12.75
CA MET A 29 -9.50 -7.79 13.48
C MET A 29 -8.72 -8.15 14.76
N GLY A 30 -7.37 -8.09 14.72
CA GLY A 30 -6.53 -8.30 15.90
C GLY A 30 -6.67 -7.20 16.95
N TYR A 31 -6.78 -5.95 16.52
CA TYR A 31 -6.88 -4.78 17.40
C TYR A 31 -8.21 -4.71 18.17
N PHE A 32 -9.31 -5.14 17.54
CA PHE A 32 -10.64 -5.19 18.16
C PHE A 32 -10.88 -6.43 19.04
N SER A 33 -9.93 -7.36 19.13
CA SER A 33 -10.08 -8.56 19.98
C SER A 33 -9.85 -8.26 21.47
N LYS A 34 -10.63 -8.91 22.36
CA LYS A 34 -10.63 -8.66 23.82
C LYS A 34 -9.46 -9.34 24.57
N ASP A 35 -8.76 -10.29 23.96
CA ASP A 35 -7.66 -11.02 24.58
C ASP A 35 -6.36 -10.18 24.61
N LEU A 36 -5.73 -10.04 25.79
CA LEU A 36 -4.46 -9.31 25.97
C LEU A 36 -3.31 -9.92 25.17
N ASP A 37 -3.26 -11.25 25.05
CA ASP A 37 -2.28 -11.97 24.22
C ASP A 37 -2.45 -11.64 22.73
N ARG A 38 -3.70 -11.58 22.24
CA ARG A 38 -3.99 -11.17 20.85
C ARG A 38 -3.61 -9.72 20.56
N LYS A 39 -3.61 -8.83 21.56
CA LYS A 39 -3.18 -7.44 21.37
C LYS A 39 -1.67 -7.31 21.20
N ALA A 40 -0.90 -8.16 21.89
CA ALA A 40 0.55 -8.22 21.71
C ALA A 40 0.90 -8.77 20.32
N ASP A 41 0.26 -9.88 19.90
CA ASP A 41 0.45 -10.47 18.57
C ASP A 41 -0.05 -9.53 17.45
N ALA A 42 -1.16 -8.80 17.70
CA ALA A 42 -1.64 -7.78 16.78
C ALA A 42 -0.61 -6.67 16.59
N ARG A 43 0.11 -6.24 17.63
CA ARG A 43 1.13 -5.17 17.55
C ARG A 43 2.35 -5.59 16.72
N GLU A 44 2.79 -6.84 16.85
CA GLU A 44 3.85 -7.44 16.02
C GLU A 44 3.40 -7.48 14.56
N ARG A 45 2.19 -7.97 14.29
CA ARG A 45 1.60 -8.01 12.94
C ARG A 45 1.35 -6.63 12.35
N THR A 46 1.02 -5.62 13.16
CA THR A 46 0.93 -4.22 12.70
C THR A 46 2.28 -3.75 12.19
N LYS A 47 3.37 -4.08 12.90
CA LYS A 47 4.74 -3.74 12.52
C LYS A 47 5.09 -4.34 11.15
N ASP A 48 4.82 -5.63 10.96
CA ASP A 48 5.09 -6.33 9.71
C ASP A 48 4.25 -5.79 8.55
N ALA A 49 2.97 -5.52 8.78
CA ALA A 49 2.11 -4.94 7.76
C ALA A 49 2.46 -3.48 7.43
N LEU A 50 2.95 -2.71 8.40
CA LEU A 50 3.41 -1.33 8.19
C LEU A 50 4.72 -1.33 7.39
N ILE A 51 5.65 -2.25 7.69
CA ILE A 51 6.85 -2.50 6.87
C ILE A 51 6.45 -2.91 5.46
N GLY A 52 5.49 -3.84 5.31
CA GLY A 52 4.97 -4.27 4.02
C GLY A 52 4.34 -3.12 3.22
N THR A 53 3.60 -2.24 3.89
CA THR A 53 3.01 -1.04 3.28
C THR A 53 4.10 -0.07 2.80
N ILE A 54 5.15 0.16 3.59
CA ILE A 54 6.27 1.03 3.21
C ILE A 54 7.03 0.47 2.00
N ILE A 55 7.37 -0.82 2.02
CA ILE A 55 8.06 -1.48 0.91
C ILE A 55 7.20 -1.43 -0.36
N PHE A 56 5.89 -1.67 -0.23
CA PHE A 56 4.94 -1.59 -1.32
C PHE A 56 4.88 -0.17 -1.92
N VAL A 57 4.77 0.87 -1.09
CA VAL A 57 4.77 2.26 -1.56
C VAL A 57 6.07 2.62 -2.26
N MET A 58 7.24 2.20 -1.74
CA MET A 58 8.52 2.42 -2.41
C MET A 58 8.59 1.71 -3.76
N ALA A 59 8.13 0.46 -3.84
CA ALA A 59 8.09 -0.30 -5.09
C ALA A 59 7.16 0.36 -6.13
N VAL A 60 5.94 0.73 -5.74
CA VAL A 60 4.97 1.40 -6.62
C VAL A 60 5.53 2.75 -7.09
N SER A 61 6.15 3.53 -6.20
CA SER A 61 6.74 4.82 -6.55
C SER A 61 7.87 4.67 -7.57
N GLY A 62 8.75 3.68 -7.40
CA GLY A 62 9.84 3.38 -8.33
C GLY A 62 9.34 2.91 -9.70
N VAL A 63 8.35 2.02 -9.72
CA VAL A 63 7.72 1.55 -10.96
C VAL A 63 7.02 2.69 -11.68
N LEU A 64 6.29 3.54 -10.96
CA LEU A 64 5.58 4.67 -11.53
C LEU A 64 6.54 5.69 -12.13
N TYR A 65 7.65 5.99 -11.44
CA TYR A 65 8.70 6.85 -11.98
C TYR A 65 9.32 6.25 -13.25
N ALA A 66 9.68 4.97 -13.24
CA ALA A 66 10.27 4.30 -14.40
C ALA A 66 9.32 4.31 -15.61
N VAL A 67 8.04 4.05 -15.40
CA VAL A 67 7.00 4.06 -16.45
C VAL A 67 6.79 5.47 -17.00
N ILE A 68 6.66 6.47 -16.14
CA ILE A 68 6.48 7.87 -16.57
C ILE A 68 7.72 8.36 -17.29
N HIS A 69 8.92 8.09 -16.76
CA HIS A 69 10.18 8.47 -17.38
C HIS A 69 10.34 7.83 -18.76
N TYR A 70 9.98 6.55 -18.90
CA TYR A 70 9.99 5.86 -20.19
C TYR A 70 9.03 6.51 -21.21
N ILE A 71 7.83 6.92 -20.79
CA ILE A 71 6.84 7.59 -21.66
C ILE A 71 7.26 9.02 -22.04
N VAL A 72 7.99 9.72 -21.16
CA VAL A 72 8.38 11.12 -21.37
C VAL A 72 9.71 11.24 -22.12
N VAL A 73 10.63 10.31 -21.92
CA VAL A 73 11.97 10.32 -22.54
C VAL A 73 12.03 9.48 -23.82
N GLY A 74 11.19 8.44 -23.94
CA GLY A 74 10.98 7.70 -25.19
C GLY A 74 10.07 8.45 -26.15
#